data_AF-A0A1F2LWB7-F1
#
_entry.id   AF-A0A1F2LWB7-F1
#
_cell.length_a   1.000
_cell.length_b   1.000
_cell.length_c   1.000
_cell.angle_alpha   90.00
_cell.angle_beta   90.00
_cell.angle_gamma   90.00
#
_symmetry.space_group_name_H-M   'P 1'
#
loop_
_entity.id
_entity.type
_entity.pdbx_description
1 polymer ?
#
loop_
_entity_poly.entity_id
_entity_poly.type
_entity_poly.pdbx_seq_one_letter_code
_entity_poly.pdbx_strand_id
1 'polypeptide(L)' 'MSTMFALVLTVSMLTGGNQDVLLGVYDTENDCKAAAEEQHVKAECYPLKGVLDEHPAGFTVQM' A
#
# COMPACT_ATOMS: atom_id res chain seq x y z
N MET A 1 -18.27 -10.81 4.25
CA MET A 1 -17.03 -10.86 3.45
C MET A 1 -16.06 -9.92 4.13
N SER A 2 -14.92 -10.42 4.63
CA SER A 2 -13.89 -9.53 5.21
C SER A 2 -13.13 -8.89 4.05
N THR A 3 -13.14 -7.56 3.99
CA THR A 3 -12.39 -6.78 3.00
C THR A 3 -11.08 -6.36 3.65
N MET A 4 -9.97 -6.90 3.17
CA MET A 4 -8.64 -6.50 3.64
C MET A 4 -8.21 -5.19 2.98
N PHE A 5 -7.33 -4.44 3.64
CA PHE A 5 -6.81 -3.16 3.21
C PHE A 5 -5.30 -3.24 3.01
N ALA A 6 -4.84 -2.77 1.87
CA ALA A 6 -3.44 -2.69 1.50
C ALA A 6 -2.92 -1.27 1.78
N LEU A 7 -1.78 -1.17 2.45
CA LEU A 7 -1.05 0.07 2.67
C LEU A 7 -0.07 0.28 1.53
N VAL A 8 -0.35 1.28 0.69
CA VAL A 8 0.37 1.57 -0.55
C VAL A 8 1.09 2.90 -0.42
N LEU A 9 2.41 2.90 -0.66
CA LEU A 9 3.22 4.10 -0.71
C LEU A 9 3.72 4.34 -2.13
N THR A 10 3.39 5.49 -2.70
CA THR A 10 3.98 5.92 -3.97
C THR A 10 5.32 6.61 -3.71
N VAL A 11 6.39 6.01 -4.22
CA VAL A 11 7.76 6.54 -4.13
C VAL A 11 8.17 7.16 -5.47
N SER A 12 8.45 8.46 -5.49
CA SER A 12 9.03 9.14 -6.64
C SER A 12 10.54 8.93 -6.68
N MET A 13 11.05 8.33 -7.75
CA MET A 13 12.48 8.11 -7.93
C MET A 13 13.19 9.36 -8.42
N LEU A 14 14.40 9.62 -7.91
CA LEU A 14 15.26 10.72 -8.36
C LEU A 14 15.69 10.56 -9.83
N THR A 15 15.71 9.33 -10.34
CA THR A 15 15.99 9.00 -11.74
C THR A 15 14.79 9.23 -12.67
N GLY A 16 13.64 9.65 -12.11
CA GLY A 16 12.37 9.76 -12.81
C GLY A 16 11.52 8.50 -12.68
N GLY A 17 10.20 8.68 -12.62
CA GLY A 17 9.21 7.62 -12.41
C GLY A 17 8.64 7.61 -10.98
N ASN A 18 7.42 7.09 -10.86
CA ASN A 18 6.80 6.76 -9.59
C ASN A 18 6.67 5.25 -9.50
N GLN A 19 6.93 4.70 -8.32
CA GLN A 19 6.68 3.30 -8.03
C GLN A 19 5.79 3.18 -6.82
N ASP A 20 4.74 2.40 -6.94
CA ASP A 20 3.91 2.03 -5.82
C ASP A 20 4.55 0.83 -5.10
N VAL A 21 4.78 0.98 -3.78
CA VAL A 21 5.33 -0.01 -2.86
C VAL A 21 4.28 -0.44 -1.81
N LEU A 22 4.13 -1.75 -1.55
CA LEU A 22 3.10 -2.30 -0.66
C LEU A 22 3.81 -2.54 0.65
N LEU A 23 3.44 -1.75 1.64
CA LEU A 23 4.06 -1.81 2.95
C LEU A 23 3.43 -2.93 3.79
N GLY A 24 2.15 -3.20 3.60
CA GLY A 24 1.43 -4.20 4.39
C GLY A 24 -0.01 -4.41 3.96
N VAL A 25 -0.62 -5.46 4.52
CA VAL A 25 -2.04 -5.77 4.36
C VAL A 25 -2.65 -5.95 5.74
N TYR A 26 -3.81 -5.34 5.96
CA TYR A 26 -4.48 -5.21 7.24
C TYR A 26 -5.94 -5.64 7.13
N ASP A 27 -6.53 -6.10 8.23
CA ASP A 27 -7.94 -6.56 8.22
C ASP A 27 -8.93 -5.38 8.22
N THR A 28 -8.52 -4.22 8.73
CA THR A 28 -9.37 -3.02 8.81
C THR A 28 -8.66 -1.78 8.26
N GLU A 29 -9.44 -0.83 7.74
CA GLU A 29 -8.91 0.44 7.24
C GLU A 29 -8.24 1.27 8.35
N ASN A 30 -8.76 1.19 9.57
CA ASN A 30 -8.25 1.94 10.70
C ASN A 30 -6.85 1.46 11.11
N ASP A 31 -6.62 0.15 11.08
CA ASP A 31 -5.32 -0.47 11.35
C ASP A 31 -4.28 -0.10 10.27
N CYS A 32 -4.72 -0.09 9.00
CA CYS A 32 -3.89 0.39 7.90
C CYS A 32 -3.48 1.86 8.05
N LYS A 33 -4.42 2.74 8.42
CA LYS A 33 -4.14 4.17 8.64
C LYS A 33 -3.22 4.39 9.84
N ALA A 34 -3.47 3.68 10.94
CA ALA A 34 -2.60 3.73 12.11
C ALA A 34 -1.16 3.36 11.74
N ALA A 35 -0.97 2.27 10.99
CA ALA A 35 0.36 1.87 10.53
C ALA A 35 1.03 2.91 9.60
N ALA A 36 0.26 3.60 8.75
CA ALA A 36 0.77 4.69 7.92
C ALA A 36 1.31 5.85 8.77
N GLU A 37 0.55 6.23 9.81
CA GLU A 37 0.93 7.28 10.76
C GLU A 37 2.13 6.84 11.61
N GLU A 38 2.14 5.61 12.10
CA GLU A 38 3.24 5.03 12.90
C GLU A 38 4.56 4.97 12.11
N GLN A 39 4.49 4.61 10.82
CA GLN A 39 5.66 4.63 9.94
C GLN A 39 6.01 6.03 9.43
N HIS A 40 5.23 7.06 9.79
CA HIS A 40 5.41 8.45 9.34
C HIS A 40 5.48 8.57 7.80
N VAL A 41 4.76 7.71 7.09
CA VAL A 41 4.74 7.67 5.62
C VAL A 41 3.45 8.28 5.08
N LYS A 42 3.55 8.99 3.95
CA LYS A 42 2.38 9.41 3.17
C LYS A 42 1.91 8.25 2.29
N ALA A 43 1.34 7.23 2.92
CA ALA A 43 0.78 6.07 2.26
C ALA A 43 -0.77 6.14 2.27
N GLU A 44 -1.39 5.51 1.28
CA GLU A 44 -2.83 5.40 1.12
C GLU A 44 -3.30 3.97 1.41
N CYS A 45 -4.49 3.86 2.00
CA CYS A 45 -5.11 2.58 2.33
C CYS A 45 -6.19 2.25 1.31
N TYR A 46 -5.96 1.21 0.51
CA TYR A 46 -6.89 0.78 -0.52
C TYR A 46 -7.45 -0.62 -0.23
N PRO A 47 -8.67 -0.95 -0.71
CA PRO A 47 -9.18 -2.31 -0.62
C PRO A 47 -8.25 -3.25 -1.39
N LEU A 48 -7.78 -4.33 -0.75
CA LEU A 48 -6.81 -5.27 -1.34
C LEU A 48 -7.26 -5.77 -2.72
N LYS A 49 -8.56 -6.03 -2.87
CA LYS A 49 -9.13 -6.48 -4.14
C LYS A 49 -9.03 -5.44 -5.26
N GLY A 50 -9.12 -4.15 -4.93
CA GLY A 50 -8.89 -3.07 -5.89
C GLY A 50 -7.44 -3.04 -6.33
N VAL A 51 -6.52 -3.05 -5.36
CA VAL A 51 -5.06 -3.01 -5.57
C VAL A 51 -4.54 -4.16 -6.44
N LEU A 52 -5.07 -5.36 -6.27
CA LEU A 52 -4.69 -6.52 -7.07
C LEU A 52 -5.20 -6.45 -8.52
N ASP A 53 -6.28 -5.72 -8.77
CA ASP A 53 -6.87 -5.56 -10.11
C ASP A 53 -6.09 -4.52 -10.94
N GLU A 54 -5.68 -3.42 -10.31
CA GLU A 54 -4.85 -2.37 -10.91
C GLU A 54 -3.38 -2.79 -11.12
N HIS A 55 -2.84 -3.66 -10.25
CA HIS A 55 -1.44 -4.09 -10.27
C HIS A 55 -1.31 -5.63 -10.26
N PRO A 56 -1.57 -6.32 -11.39
CA PRO A 56 -1.51 -7.78 -11.48
C PRO A 56 -0.09 -8.34 -11.34
N ALA A 57 0.94 -7.52 -11.59
CA ALA A 57 2.35 -7.83 -11.32
C ALA A 57 2.72 -7.15 -9.99
N GLY A 58 2.52 -7.91 -8.92
CA GLY A 58 2.53 -7.45 -7.54
C GLY A 58 3.65 -6.48 -7.19
N PHE A 59 3.25 -5.46 -6.44
CA PHE A 59 4.08 -4.66 -5.57
C PHE A 59 5.34 -5.39 -5.11
N THR A 60 6.50 -4.78 -5.34
CA THR A 60 7.76 -5.28 -4.82
C THR A 60 7.77 -5.12 -3.31
N VAL A 61 7.53 -6.21 -2.56
CA VAL A 61 7.84 -6.26 -1.13
C VAL A 61 9.35 -6.11 -1.01
N GLN A 62 9.82 -4.95 -0.55
CA GLN A 62 11.22 -4.78 -0.15
C GLN A 62 11.40 -5.53 1.16
N MET A 63 11.93 -6.75 1.06
CA MET A 63 12.39 -7.59 2.18
C MET A 63 13.67 -7.02 2.79
#